data_AF-A0A0D7PY24-F1
#
_entry.id   AF-A0A0D7PY24-F1
#
_cell.length_a   1.000
_cell.length_b   1.000
_cell.length_c   1.000
_cell.angle_alpha   90.00
_cell.angle_beta   90.00
_cell.angle_gamma   90.00
#
_symmetry.space_group_name_H-M   'P 1'
#
loop_
_entity.id
_entity.type
_entity.pdbx_description
1 polymer ?
#
loop_
_entity_poly.entity_id
_entity_poly.type
_entity_poly.pdbx_seq_one_letter_code
_entity_poly.pdbx_strand_id
1 'polypeptide(L)' 'MTGLFANDSEQIDRRTSRSICDAVGERLQQSLRPDPRLPTHLEQLLDELKRRDRDSGPH' A
#
# COMPACT_ATOMS: atom_id res chain seq x y z
N MET A 1 7.68 15.95 -32.72
CA MET A 1 6.25 16.08 -32.35
C MET A 1 6.03 15.52 -30.95
N THR A 2 6.56 16.22 -29.95
CA THR A 2 6.47 15.90 -28.52
C THR A 2 5.84 17.11 -27.87
N GLY A 3 4.52 17.13 -27.70
CA GLY A 3 3.87 18.32 -27.14
C GLY A 3 2.35 18.35 -27.06
N LEU A 4 1.63 17.24 -27.33
CA LEU A 4 0.17 17.24 -27.21
C LEU A 4 -0.39 16.58 -25.95
N PHE A 5 0.44 16.00 -25.07
CA PHE A 5 -0.04 15.31 -23.86
C PHE A 5 0.07 16.12 -22.57
N ALA A 6 0.53 17.37 -22.62
CA ALA A 6 0.79 18.16 -21.41
C ALA A 6 -0.26 19.24 -21.12
N ASN A 7 -1.27 19.43 -21.98
CA ASN A 7 -2.23 20.54 -21.83
C ASN A 7 -3.72 20.14 -21.87
N ASP A 8 -4.05 18.86 -22.11
CA ASP A 8 -5.42 18.32 -21.97
C ASP A 8 -5.73 17.86 -20.54
N SER A 9 -4.94 18.32 -19.57
CA SER A 9 -5.31 18.26 -18.17
C SER A 9 -6.43 19.28 -17.96
N GLU A 10 -7.69 18.89 -18.12
CA GLU A 10 -8.78 19.55 -17.39
C GLU A 10 -8.26 19.78 -15.96
N GLN A 11 -8.16 21.04 -15.54
CA GLN A 11 -7.65 21.37 -14.21
C GLN A 11 -8.65 20.83 -13.20
N ILE A 12 -8.43 19.60 -12.74
CA ILE A 12 -9.19 19.01 -11.66
C ILE A 12 -8.89 19.84 -10.43
N ASP A 13 -9.90 20.54 -9.94
CA ASP A 13 -9.76 21.31 -8.73
C ASP A 13 -9.45 20.38 -7.54
N ARG A 14 -8.85 20.95 -6.49
CA ARG A 14 -8.40 20.19 -5.31
C ARG A 14 -9.55 19.41 -4.64
N ARG A 15 -10.77 19.92 -4.66
CA ARG A 15 -11.93 19.25 -4.04
C ARG A 15 -12.32 18.02 -4.87
N THR A 16 -12.37 18.16 -6.18
CA THR A 16 -12.67 17.03 -7.08
C THR A 16 -11.59 15.95 -6.98
N SER A 17 -10.31 16.33 -7.03
CA SER A 17 -9.19 15.40 -6.85
C SER A 17 -9.29 14.62 -5.53
N ARG A 18 -9.59 15.31 -4.42
CA ARG A 18 -9.80 14.67 -3.12
C ARG A 18 -10.97 13.68 -3.15
N SER A 19 -12.11 14.07 -3.69
CA SER A 19 -13.28 13.19 -3.76
C SER A 19 -13.01 11.91 -4.57
N ILE A 20 -12.20 11.99 -5.62
CA ILE A 20 -11.76 10.83 -6.40
C ILE A 20 -10.85 9.94 -5.54
N CYS A 21 -9.84 10.52 -4.87
CA CYS A 21 -8.96 9.76 -3.99
C CYS A 21 -9.72 9.06 -2.87
N ASP A 22 -10.70 9.72 -2.26
CA ASP A 22 -11.52 9.16 -1.19
C ASP A 22 -12.33 7.96 -1.73
N ALA A 23 -13.05 8.14 -2.86
CA ALA A 23 -13.83 7.07 -3.48
C ALA A 23 -12.98 5.88 -3.96
N VAL A 24 -11.79 6.15 -4.52
CA VAL A 24 -10.82 5.12 -4.90
C VAL A 24 -10.32 4.39 -3.66
N GLY A 25 -9.97 5.12 -2.60
CA GLY A 25 -9.53 4.56 -1.32
C GLY A 25 -10.57 3.62 -0.72
N GLU A 26 -11.83 4.03 -0.66
CA GLU A 26 -12.95 3.20 -0.20
C GLU A 26 -13.08 1.92 -1.02
N ARG A 27 -13.05 2.04 -2.36
CA ARG A 27 -13.17 0.88 -3.26
C ARG A 27 -12.00 -0.08 -3.12
N LEU A 28 -10.78 0.44 -2.95
CA LEU A 28 -9.59 -0.37 -2.71
C LEU A 28 -9.69 -1.13 -1.39
N GLN A 29 -10.15 -0.48 -0.31
CA GLN A 29 -10.35 -1.14 0.99
C GLN A 29 -11.39 -2.28 0.92
N GLN A 30 -12.45 -2.10 0.14
CA GLN A 30 -13.47 -3.12 -0.06
C GLN A 30 -12.93 -4.30 -0.89
N SER A 31 -12.19 -4.02 -1.95
CA SER A 31 -11.74 -5.04 -2.92
C SER A 31 -10.47 -5.78 -2.48
N LEU A 32 -9.56 -5.07 -1.83
CA LEU A 32 -8.26 -5.58 -1.38
C LEU A 32 -8.26 -5.81 0.13
N ARG A 33 -9.42 -6.13 0.73
CA ARG A 33 -9.55 -6.28 2.17
C ARG A 33 -8.41 -7.15 2.70
N PRO A 34 -7.44 -6.58 3.44
CA PRO A 34 -6.25 -7.32 3.82
C PRO A 34 -6.70 -8.48 4.71
N ASP A 35 -6.26 -9.69 4.36
CA ASP A 35 -6.45 -10.84 5.25
C ASP A 35 -5.72 -10.51 6.55
N PRO A 36 -6.39 -10.50 7.71
CA PRO A 36 -5.73 -10.24 8.98
C PRO A 36 -4.71 -11.33 9.33
N ARG A 37 -4.75 -12.49 8.65
CA ARG A 37 -3.80 -13.58 8.83
C ARG A 37 -2.68 -13.49 7.82
N LEU A 38 -1.47 -13.64 8.33
CA LEU A 38 -0.30 -13.79 7.49
C LEU A 38 -0.33 -15.18 6.85
N PRO A 39 0.11 -15.31 5.59
CA PRO A 39 0.41 -16.62 5.02
C PRO A 39 1.35 -17.39 5.95
N THR A 40 1.10 -18.69 6.16
CA THR A 40 1.85 -19.53 7.11
C THR A 40 3.36 -19.47 6.92
N HIS A 41 3.82 -19.36 5.67
CA HIS A 41 5.24 -19.23 5.38
C HIS A 41 5.84 -17.91 5.91
N LEU A 42 5.11 -16.81 5.81
CA LEU A 42 5.55 -15.51 6.35
C LEU A 42 5.54 -15.50 7.88
N GLU A 43 4.57 -16.17 8.52
CA GLU A 43 4.56 -16.36 9.98
C GLU A 43 5.83 -17.10 10.43
N GLN A 44 6.16 -18.22 9.77
CA GLN A 44 7.36 -19.00 10.06
C GLN A 44 8.65 -18.19 9.89
N LEU A 45 8.75 -17.38 8.83
CA LEU A 45 9.92 -16.52 8.60
C LEU A 45 10.06 -15.44 9.68
N LEU A 46 8.95 -14.83 10.10
CA LEU A 46 8.96 -13.82 11.16
C LEU A 46 9.32 -14.42 12.52
N ASP A 47 8.87 -15.64 12.82
CA ASP A 47 9.21 -16.34 14.05
C ASP A 47 10.69 -16.73 14.08
N GLU A 48 11.23 -17.21 12.96
CA GLU A 48 12.67 -17.46 12.78
C GLU A 48 13.50 -16.19 12.96
N LEU A 49 13.07 -15.07 12.38
CA LEU A 49 13.75 -13.79 12.52
C LEU A 49 13.81 -13.35 13.99
N LYS A 50 12.66 -13.36 14.68
CA LYS A 50 12.58 -13.02 16.12
C LYS A 50 13.43 -13.94 16.98
N ARG A 51 13.51 -15.23 16.64
CA ARG A 51 14.36 -16.19 17.35
C ARG A 51 15.83 -15.80 17.21
N ARG A 52 16.28 -15.52 15.99
CA ARG A 52 17.67 -15.11 15.73
C ARG A 52 18.04 -13.80 16.44
N ASP A 53 17.15 -12.81 16.42
CA ASP A 53 17.39 -11.53 17.11
C ASP A 53 17.52 -11.72 18.63
N ARG A 54 16.78 -12.66 19.22
CA ARG A 54 16.91 -13.04 20.63
C ARG A 54 18.20 -13.80 20.91
N ASP A 55 18.55 -14.75 20.05
CA ASP A 55 19.75 -15.57 20.18
C ASP A 55 21.04 -14.78 19.91
N SER A 56 20.95 -13.65 19.21
CA SER A 56 22.04 -12.70 18.97
C SER A 56 22.08 -11.52 19.97
N GLY A 57 21.32 -11.62 21.08
CA GLY A 57 21.44 -10.74 22.24
C GLY A 57 22.83 -10.81 22.90
N PRO A 58 23.24 -9.76 23.64
CA PRO A 58 24.61 -9.26 23.68
C PRO A 58 25.60 -10.29 24.22
N HIS A 59 26.61 -10.62 23.42
CA HIS A 59 27.92 -11.03 23.90
C HIS A 59 28.73 -9.80 24.29
#